data_AF-A0A1G1HNW6-F1
#
_entry.id   AF-A0A1G1HNW6-F1
#
_cell.length_a   1.000
_cell.length_b   1.000
_cell.length_c   1.000
_cell.angle_alpha   90.00
_cell.angle_beta   90.00
_cell.angle_gamma   90.00
#
_symmetry.space_group_name_H-M   'P 1'
#
loop_
_entity.id
_entity.type
_entity.pdbx_description
1 polymer ?
#
loop_
_entity_poly.entity_id
_entity_poly.type
_entity_poly.pdbx_seq_one_letter_code
_entity_poly.pdbx_strand_id
1 'polypeptide(L)'
;MKSLKTIVFAVLILSLAGLVGLIGCAKKVPPAAMAPDWVMKGSAAFNEGGSRVFYGVGGVSGVKNKPLARTASENRARAEIGKVFETYTASLMRDYMASTTAGAAVTGESATSEEQHIEQAVKTFSATTLSGVNIIDHWIDPADGTVYALAKLDLEAFKNSLDKMKELSAAVRDYVRQNAEKSFDRLEAEEEKRGQ
;
A
#
# COMPACT_ATOMS: atom_id res chain seq x y z
N MET A 1 24.95 46.84 -67.67
CA MET A 1 25.65 46.42 -66.42
C MET A 1 25.13 47.11 -65.15
N LYS A 2 23.82 47.42 -65.06
CA LYS A 2 23.17 47.95 -63.84
C LYS A 2 21.92 47.14 -63.42
N SER A 3 21.39 46.27 -64.28
CA SER A 3 20.20 45.46 -63.99
C SER A 3 20.50 44.07 -63.41
N LEU A 4 21.75 43.62 -63.41
CA LEU A 4 22.12 42.27 -62.92
C LEU A 4 22.42 42.24 -61.41
N LYS A 5 22.79 43.37 -60.80
CA LYS A 5 23.07 43.49 -59.35
C LYS A 5 21.80 43.58 -58.51
N THR A 6 20.71 44.12 -59.06
CA THR A 6 19.43 44.26 -58.35
C THR A 6 18.70 42.92 -58.18
N ILE A 7 18.91 41.97 -59.11
CA ILE A 7 18.31 40.64 -59.07
C ILE A 7 19.01 39.74 -58.03
N VAL A 8 20.33 39.83 -57.90
CA VAL A 8 21.10 39.04 -56.91
C VAL A 8 20.79 39.47 -55.47
N PHE A 9 20.48 40.76 -55.24
CA PHE A 9 20.13 41.26 -53.91
C PHE A 9 18.70 40.91 -53.48
N ALA A 10 17.79 40.70 -54.44
CA ALA A 10 16.41 40.28 -54.17
C ALA A 10 16.27 38.76 -53.90
N VAL A 11 17.20 37.95 -54.40
CA VAL A 11 17.18 36.48 -54.20
C VAL A 11 17.81 36.06 -52.87
N LEU A 12 18.66 36.90 -52.26
CA LEU A 12 19.30 36.58 -50.96
C LEU A 12 18.41 36.87 -49.73
N ILE A 13 17.29 37.57 -49.91
CA ILE A 13 16.35 37.91 -48.82
C ILE A 13 15.16 36.92 -48.79
N LEU A 14 15.02 36.07 -49.80
CA LEU A 14 13.94 35.08 -49.92
C LEU A 14 14.35 33.64 -49.54
N SER A 15 15.37 33.48 -48.71
CA SER A 15 15.80 32.18 -48.15
C SER A 15 15.72 32.12 -46.61
N LEU A 16 15.17 33.15 -45.97
CA LEU A 16 14.96 33.21 -44.51
C LEU A 16 13.46 33.17 -44.14
N ALA A 17 12.65 32.44 -44.90
CA ALA A 17 11.21 32.25 -44.65
C ALA A 17 10.81 30.76 -44.71
N GLY A 18 11.70 29.88 -44.21
CA GLY A 18 11.51 28.43 -44.20
C GLY A 18 11.77 27.81 -42.84
N LEU A 19 11.25 28.39 -41.76
CA LEU A 19 11.29 27.78 -40.43
C LEU A 19 10.05 28.15 -39.59
N VAL A 20 8.85 28.01 -40.16
CA VAL A 20 7.59 28.12 -39.41
C VAL A 20 6.72 26.93 -39.79
N GLY A 21 6.92 25.82 -39.09
CA GLY A 21 6.23 24.56 -39.43
C GLY A 21 6.40 23.44 -38.42
N LEU A 22 6.53 23.75 -37.12
CA LEU A 22 6.42 22.76 -36.04
C LEU A 22 5.68 23.39 -34.84
N ILE A 23 4.43 23.82 -35.06
CA ILE A 23 3.45 23.85 -33.96
C ILE A 23 2.79 22.48 -33.96
N GLY A 24 3.60 21.46 -33.65
CA GLY A 24 3.04 20.22 -33.13
C GLY A 24 2.37 20.58 -31.81
N CYS A 25 1.10 20.22 -31.65
CA CYS A 25 0.37 20.36 -30.40
C CYS A 25 1.18 19.69 -29.27
N ALA A 26 2.04 20.45 -28.61
CA ALA A 26 2.45 20.17 -27.26
C ALA A 26 1.15 20.26 -26.45
N LYS A 27 0.48 19.12 -26.30
CA LYS A 27 -0.46 18.92 -25.20
C LYS A 27 0.29 19.45 -23.99
N LYS A 28 -0.17 20.57 -23.42
CA LYS A 28 0.26 21.02 -22.11
C LYS A 28 0.05 19.81 -21.22
N VAL A 29 1.12 19.06 -20.97
CA VAL A 29 1.15 18.07 -19.91
C VAL A 29 0.84 18.93 -18.68
N PRO A 30 -0.30 18.71 -18.01
CA PRO A 30 -0.55 19.39 -16.75
C PRO A 30 0.71 19.24 -15.90
N PRO A 31 1.18 20.28 -15.18
CA PRO A 31 2.32 20.12 -14.28
C PRO A 31 2.08 18.84 -13.51
N ALA A 32 3.03 17.89 -13.59
CA ALA A 32 2.87 16.54 -13.06
C ALA A 32 2.23 16.67 -11.69
N ALA A 33 0.95 16.29 -11.58
CA ALA A 33 0.25 16.42 -10.31
C ALA A 33 1.05 15.52 -9.38
N MET A 34 1.76 16.14 -8.44
CA MET A 34 2.66 15.41 -7.57
C MET A 34 1.84 14.31 -6.90
N ALA A 35 2.32 13.07 -7.00
CA ALA A 35 1.59 11.95 -6.43
C ALA A 35 1.34 12.26 -4.94
N PRO A 36 0.12 11.97 -4.43
CA PRO A 36 -0.16 12.12 -3.01
C PRO A 36 0.88 11.38 -2.17
N ASP A 37 1.23 11.92 -1.01
CA ASP A 37 2.25 11.34 -0.14
C ASP A 37 2.00 9.85 0.16
N TRP A 38 0.74 9.44 0.30
CA TRP A 38 0.38 8.04 0.56
C TRP A 38 0.74 7.10 -0.61
N VAL A 39 0.72 7.58 -1.85
CA VAL A 39 1.18 6.80 -3.02
C VAL A 39 2.68 6.57 -2.94
N MET A 40 3.43 7.59 -2.50
CA MET A 40 4.88 7.55 -2.41
C MET A 40 5.38 6.79 -1.17
N LYS A 41 4.69 6.91 -0.04
CA LYS A 41 5.00 6.20 1.20
C LYS A 41 4.71 4.70 1.09
N GLY A 42 3.69 4.32 0.32
CA GLY A 42 3.32 2.93 0.11
C GLY A 42 2.56 2.31 1.29
N SER A 43 2.53 0.97 1.30
CA SER A 43 1.82 0.16 2.30
C SER A 43 2.71 -0.12 3.50
N ALA A 44 2.24 0.17 4.71
CA ALA A 44 2.92 -0.17 5.97
C ALA A 44 1.98 0.05 7.17
N ALA A 45 2.46 -0.28 8.36
CA ALA A 45 1.90 0.14 9.64
C ALA A 45 2.40 1.54 10.02
N PHE A 46 1.48 2.43 10.40
CA PHE A 46 1.80 3.80 10.80
C PHE A 46 1.04 4.21 12.06
N ASN A 47 1.71 4.98 12.92
CA ASN A 47 1.14 5.68 14.04
C ASN A 47 0.81 7.12 13.63
N GLU A 48 -0.49 7.39 13.43
CA GLU A 48 -0.98 8.70 13.03
C GLU A 48 -1.78 9.33 14.17
N GLY A 49 -1.22 10.36 14.81
CA GLY A 49 -1.91 11.11 15.85
C GLY A 49 -2.32 10.27 17.06
N GLY A 50 -1.57 9.19 17.36
CA GLY A 50 -1.88 8.24 18.43
C GLY A 50 -2.77 7.07 17.99
N SER A 51 -3.27 7.07 16.76
CA SER A 51 -3.99 5.94 16.19
C SER A 51 -3.04 5.02 15.42
N ARG A 52 -3.09 3.72 15.72
CA ARG A 52 -2.31 2.68 15.05
C ARG A 52 -3.09 2.13 13.87
N VAL A 53 -2.58 2.37 12.67
CA VAL A 53 -3.30 2.13 11.43
C VAL A 53 -2.43 1.36 10.45
N PHE A 54 -3.03 0.36 9.80
CA PHE A 54 -2.42 -0.30 8.65
C PHE A 54 -2.94 0.32 7.37
N TYR A 55 -2.02 0.73 6.50
CA TYR A 55 -2.33 1.26 5.18
C TYR A 55 -1.90 0.28 4.08
N GLY A 56 -2.73 0.18 3.04
CA GLY A 56 -2.41 -0.58 1.83
C GLY A 56 -2.63 0.26 0.59
N VAL A 57 -1.66 0.24 -0.31
CA VAL A 57 -1.66 0.99 -1.56
C VAL A 57 -1.71 0.02 -2.74
N GLY A 58 -2.81 0.06 -3.49
CA GLY A 58 -3.01 -0.79 -4.65
C GLY A 58 -3.02 0.01 -5.94
N GLY A 59 -2.06 -0.23 -6.84
CA GLY A 59 -1.99 0.42 -8.16
C GLY A 59 -2.37 -0.54 -9.30
N VAL A 60 -3.09 -0.07 -10.31
CA VAL A 60 -3.43 -0.81 -11.54
C VAL A 60 -3.26 0.05 -12.78
N SER A 61 -2.48 -0.43 -13.73
CA SER A 61 -2.26 0.19 -15.04
C SER A 61 -2.81 -0.69 -16.18
N GLY A 62 -2.97 -0.10 -17.37
CA GLY A 62 -3.35 -0.84 -18.60
C GLY A 62 -4.80 -1.29 -18.71
N VAL A 63 -5.64 -1.06 -17.69
CA VAL A 63 -7.07 -1.43 -17.72
C VAL A 63 -7.91 -0.30 -18.34
N LYS A 64 -8.50 -0.57 -19.50
CA LYS A 64 -9.31 0.43 -20.25
C LYS A 64 -10.63 0.77 -19.56
N ASN A 65 -11.27 -0.21 -18.92
CA ASN A 65 -12.53 -0.01 -18.21
C ASN A 65 -12.24 0.64 -16.85
N LYS A 66 -12.62 1.92 -16.68
CA LYS A 66 -12.32 2.72 -15.48
C LYS A 66 -12.95 2.17 -14.19
N PRO A 67 -14.24 1.78 -14.16
CA PRO A 67 -14.82 1.07 -13.02
C PRO A 67 -14.04 -0.20 -12.64
N LEU A 68 -13.66 -1.02 -13.63
CA LEU A 68 -12.88 -2.24 -13.37
C LEU A 68 -11.48 -1.92 -12.82
N ALA A 69 -10.80 -0.91 -13.38
CA ALA A 69 -9.50 -0.45 -12.89
C ALA A 69 -9.58 -0.01 -11.42
N ARG A 70 -10.64 0.72 -11.07
CA ARG A 70 -10.92 1.15 -9.69
C ARG A 70 -11.10 -0.05 -8.76
N THR A 71 -12.03 -0.97 -9.05
CA THR A 71 -12.24 -2.17 -8.22
C THR A 71 -10.97 -3.03 -8.12
N ALA A 72 -10.21 -3.16 -9.21
CA ALA A 72 -8.95 -3.90 -9.19
C ALA A 72 -7.89 -3.22 -8.29
N SER A 73 -7.79 -1.89 -8.32
CA SER A 73 -6.89 -1.13 -7.43
C SER A 73 -7.29 -1.27 -5.96
N GLU A 74 -8.59 -1.24 -5.66
CA GLU A 74 -9.13 -1.45 -4.31
C GLU A 74 -8.82 -2.86 -3.78
N ASN A 75 -8.98 -3.89 -4.63
CA ASN A 75 -8.65 -5.26 -4.26
C ASN A 75 -7.14 -5.44 -4.01
N ARG A 76 -6.28 -4.79 -4.81
CA ARG A 76 -4.83 -4.77 -4.56
C ARG A 76 -4.50 -4.07 -3.24
N ALA A 77 -5.13 -2.94 -2.95
CA ALA A 77 -4.93 -2.21 -1.71
C ALA A 77 -5.30 -3.07 -0.47
N ARG A 78 -6.42 -3.80 -0.54
CA ARG A 78 -6.81 -4.77 0.49
C ARG A 78 -5.80 -5.91 0.64
N ALA A 79 -5.27 -6.41 -0.47
CA ALA A 79 -4.25 -7.45 -0.46
C ALA A 79 -2.94 -6.97 0.19
N GLU A 80 -2.52 -5.72 -0.05
CA GLU A 80 -1.35 -5.16 0.61
C GLU A 80 -1.52 -5.04 2.13
N ILE A 81 -2.70 -4.62 2.62
CA ILE A 81 -3.00 -4.69 4.06
C ILE A 81 -2.87 -6.13 4.56
N GLY A 82 -3.40 -7.10 3.81
CA GLY A 82 -3.28 -8.52 4.16
C GLY A 82 -1.83 -8.95 4.46
N LYS A 83 -0.88 -8.52 3.63
CA LYS A 83 0.55 -8.86 3.80
C LYS A 83 1.18 -8.24 5.06
N VAL A 84 0.95 -6.94 5.27
CA VAL A 84 1.47 -6.22 6.45
C VAL A 84 0.85 -6.83 7.72
N PHE A 85 -0.45 -7.09 7.68
CA PHE A 85 -1.19 -7.64 8.81
C PHE A 85 -0.85 -9.10 9.12
N GLU A 86 -0.56 -9.92 8.10
CA GLU A 86 -0.03 -11.27 8.27
C GLU A 86 1.33 -11.24 8.99
N THR A 87 2.21 -10.32 8.61
CA THR A 87 3.51 -10.15 9.29
C THR A 87 3.32 -9.76 10.75
N TYR A 88 2.44 -8.80 11.02
CA TYR A 88 2.03 -8.37 12.37
C TYR A 88 1.53 -9.55 13.22
N THR A 89 0.51 -10.27 12.74
CA THR A 89 -0.13 -11.36 13.49
C THR A 89 0.79 -12.56 13.67
N ALA A 90 1.58 -12.92 12.66
CA ALA A 90 2.57 -13.98 12.76
C ALA A 90 3.60 -13.66 13.86
N SER A 91 4.06 -12.41 13.94
CA SER A 91 4.98 -12.03 14.99
C SER A 91 4.35 -12.03 16.38
N LEU A 92 3.12 -11.55 16.51
CA LEU A 92 2.40 -11.51 17.77
C LEU A 92 2.15 -12.94 18.29
N MET A 93 1.79 -13.89 17.42
CA MET A 93 1.59 -15.29 17.80
C MET A 93 2.89 -16.00 18.15
N ARG A 94 4.01 -15.69 17.47
CA ARG A 94 5.33 -16.19 17.90
C ARG A 94 5.69 -15.74 19.31
N ASP A 95 5.43 -14.48 19.64
CA ASP A 95 5.69 -13.95 20.98
C ASP A 95 4.78 -14.64 22.03
N TYR A 96 3.54 -14.95 21.67
CA TYR A 96 2.63 -15.73 22.53
C TYR A 96 3.22 -17.09 22.89
N MET A 97 3.73 -17.85 21.91
CA MET A 97 4.39 -19.14 22.16
C MET A 97 5.56 -19.02 23.11
N ALA A 98 6.44 -18.06 22.84
CA ALA A 98 7.62 -17.85 23.68
C ALA A 98 7.20 -17.57 25.14
N SER A 99 6.08 -16.87 25.35
CA SER A 99 5.55 -16.59 26.68
C SER A 99 4.92 -17.80 27.39
N THR A 100 4.29 -18.73 26.65
CA THR A 100 3.67 -19.94 27.24
C THR A 100 4.69 -21.05 27.45
N THR A 101 5.62 -21.23 26.53
CA THR A 101 6.71 -22.22 26.60
C THR A 101 7.77 -21.86 27.64
N ALA A 102 8.05 -20.58 27.90
CA ALA A 102 8.99 -20.18 28.95
C ALA A 102 8.50 -20.51 30.38
N GLY A 103 7.20 -20.80 30.56
CA GLY A 103 6.61 -21.19 31.85
C GLY A 103 6.42 -22.69 32.06
N ALA A 104 6.50 -23.51 31.02
CA ALA A 104 6.26 -24.95 31.07
C ALA A 104 7.42 -25.70 30.40
N ALA A 105 8.10 -26.58 31.13
CA ALA A 105 9.09 -27.49 30.55
C ALA A 105 8.42 -28.33 29.46
N VAL A 106 8.67 -28.02 28.18
CA VAL A 106 8.05 -28.71 27.04
C VAL A 106 8.64 -30.11 26.92
N THR A 107 7.83 -31.11 27.27
CA THR A 107 8.12 -32.52 26.99
C THR A 107 7.46 -32.93 25.67
N GLY A 108 8.25 -33.02 24.60
CA GLY A 108 8.14 -33.97 23.48
C GLY A 108 6.92 -33.96 22.53
N GLU A 109 5.70 -33.73 23.01
CA GLU A 109 4.46 -34.00 22.26
C GLU A 109 3.54 -32.76 22.09
N SER A 110 3.80 -31.68 22.84
CA SER A 110 2.95 -30.47 22.85
C SER A 110 3.31 -29.43 21.79
N ALA A 111 4.54 -29.43 21.28
CA ALA A 111 5.02 -28.39 20.36
C ALA A 111 4.31 -28.41 19.00
N THR A 112 4.02 -29.60 18.46
CA THR A 112 3.42 -29.76 17.13
C THR A 112 1.93 -29.40 17.08
N SER A 113 1.19 -29.58 18.18
CA SER A 113 -0.22 -29.15 18.24
C SER A 113 -0.33 -27.63 18.40
N GLU A 114 0.55 -27.01 19.20
CA GLU A 114 0.57 -25.56 19.41
C GLU A 114 0.89 -24.79 18.11
N GLU A 115 1.86 -25.26 17.32
CA GLU A 115 2.22 -24.66 16.03
C GLU A 115 1.08 -24.71 15.01
N GLN A 116 0.35 -25.84 14.93
CA GLN A 116 -0.82 -25.97 14.06
C GLN A 116 -1.98 -25.07 14.51
N HIS A 117 -2.23 -24.96 15.82
CA HIS A 117 -3.23 -24.04 16.36
C HIS A 117 -2.90 -22.58 16.04
N ILE A 118 -1.63 -22.24 15.92
CA ILE A 118 -1.18 -20.89 15.58
C ILE A 118 -1.33 -20.58 14.10
N GLU A 119 -0.94 -21.50 13.23
CA GLU A 119 -1.18 -21.33 11.79
C GLU A 119 -2.68 -21.10 11.52
N GLN A 120 -3.54 -21.86 12.21
CA GLN A 120 -4.99 -21.66 12.16
C GLN A 120 -5.44 -20.31 12.74
N ALA A 121 -4.85 -19.86 13.84
CA ALA A 121 -5.15 -18.55 14.44
C ALA A 121 -4.74 -17.40 13.51
N VAL A 122 -3.52 -17.44 12.95
CA VAL A 122 -3.01 -16.46 11.97
C VAL A 122 -3.95 -16.40 10.76
N LYS A 123 -4.33 -17.56 10.21
CA LYS A 123 -5.26 -17.63 9.08
C LYS A 123 -6.63 -17.04 9.43
N THR A 124 -7.15 -17.34 10.62
CA THR A 124 -8.42 -16.78 11.12
C THR A 124 -8.35 -15.26 11.25
N PHE A 125 -7.25 -14.73 11.79
CA PHE A 125 -7.02 -13.29 11.90
C PHE A 125 -6.96 -12.63 10.53
N SER A 126 -6.15 -13.15 9.61
CA SER A 126 -6.00 -12.61 8.26
C SER A 126 -7.32 -12.60 7.50
N ALA A 127 -8.11 -13.69 7.58
CA ALA A 127 -9.41 -13.78 6.90
C ALA A 127 -10.44 -12.80 7.48
N THR A 128 -10.51 -12.67 8.81
CA THR A 128 -11.50 -11.81 9.47
C THR A 128 -11.16 -10.32 9.29
N THR A 129 -9.88 -9.99 9.27
CA THR A 129 -9.38 -8.61 9.21
C THR A 129 -9.69 -7.93 7.88
N LEU A 130 -9.76 -8.68 6.77
CA LEU A 130 -10.15 -8.15 5.46
C LEU A 130 -11.56 -7.52 5.47
N SER A 131 -12.44 -7.93 6.39
CA SER A 131 -13.78 -7.34 6.55
C SER A 131 -13.77 -5.95 7.21
N GLY A 132 -12.73 -5.61 7.97
CA GLY A 132 -12.56 -4.31 8.62
C GLY A 132 -11.84 -3.27 7.76
N VAL A 133 -11.38 -3.64 6.57
CA VAL A 133 -10.65 -2.76 5.67
C VAL A 133 -11.60 -1.80 4.94
N ASN A 134 -11.31 -0.51 5.04
CA ASN A 134 -12.04 0.55 4.35
C ASN A 134 -11.18 1.15 3.23
N ILE A 135 -11.80 1.43 2.08
CA ILE A 135 -11.14 2.24 1.05
C ILE A 135 -11.40 3.70 1.38
N ILE A 136 -10.34 4.48 1.53
CA ILE A 136 -10.44 5.86 2.02
C ILE A 136 -10.03 6.91 0.98
N ASP A 137 -9.28 6.52 -0.06
CA ASP A 137 -8.89 7.44 -1.12
C ASP A 137 -8.58 6.73 -2.45
N HIS A 138 -8.60 7.50 -3.53
CA HIS A 138 -8.19 7.08 -4.86
C HIS A 138 -7.44 8.21 -5.56
N TRP A 139 -6.41 7.84 -6.31
CA TRP A 139 -5.68 8.76 -7.16
C TRP A 139 -5.46 8.15 -8.53
N ILE A 140 -5.52 8.96 -9.58
CA ILE A 140 -5.23 8.54 -10.94
C ILE A 140 -4.02 9.32 -11.40
N ASP A 141 -2.95 8.59 -11.74
CA ASP A 141 -1.74 9.20 -12.27
C ASP A 141 -2.05 9.85 -13.63
N PRO A 142 -1.90 11.18 -13.79
CA PRO A 142 -2.16 11.85 -15.05
C PRO A 142 -1.12 11.53 -16.13
N ALA A 143 0.06 11.00 -15.77
CA ALA A 143 1.14 10.69 -16.70
C ALA A 143 0.86 9.42 -17.51
N ASP A 144 0.38 8.36 -16.86
CA ASP A 144 0.18 7.05 -17.50
C ASP A 144 -1.24 6.46 -17.32
N GLY A 145 -2.09 7.11 -16.52
CA GLY A 145 -3.46 6.68 -16.26
C GLY A 145 -3.59 5.55 -15.25
N THR A 146 -2.54 5.22 -14.51
CA THR A 146 -2.56 4.23 -13.42
C THR A 146 -3.54 4.66 -12.34
N VAL A 147 -4.39 3.73 -11.91
CA VAL A 147 -5.37 3.96 -10.83
C VAL A 147 -4.82 3.38 -9.54
N TYR A 148 -4.71 4.23 -8.53
CA TYR A 148 -4.32 3.88 -7.18
C TYR A 148 -5.53 3.96 -6.24
N ALA A 149 -5.58 3.03 -5.28
CA ALA A 149 -6.50 3.07 -4.15
C ALA A 149 -5.73 2.97 -2.84
N LEU A 150 -6.20 3.70 -1.83
CA LEU A 150 -5.71 3.64 -0.46
C LEU A 150 -6.73 2.91 0.40
N ALA A 151 -6.28 1.82 1.01
CA ALA A 151 -7.01 1.07 2.01
C ALA A 151 -6.49 1.39 3.41
N LYS A 152 -7.39 1.37 4.39
CA LYS A 152 -7.13 1.60 5.81
C LYS A 152 -7.74 0.51 6.66
N LEU A 153 -6.99 0.04 7.65
CA LEU A 153 -7.46 -0.82 8.73
C LEU A 153 -6.99 -0.26 10.06
N ASP A 154 -7.93 -0.09 10.99
CA ASP A 154 -7.66 0.43 12.33
C ASP A 154 -7.39 -0.72 13.33
N LEU A 155 -6.32 -0.60 14.12
CA LEU A 155 -5.96 -1.62 15.10
C LEU A 155 -7.00 -1.75 16.22
N GLU A 156 -7.62 -0.65 16.64
CA GLU A 156 -8.68 -0.66 17.65
C GLU A 156 -9.91 -1.38 17.12
N ALA A 157 -10.30 -1.12 15.86
CA ALA A 157 -11.37 -1.85 15.20
C ALA A 157 -11.10 -3.37 15.16
N PHE A 158 -9.84 -3.76 14.90
CA PHE A 158 -9.42 -5.15 14.99
C PHE A 158 -9.54 -5.72 16.42
N LYS A 159 -9.04 -5.02 17.44
CA LYS A 159 -9.16 -5.43 18.86
C LYS A 159 -10.63 -5.64 19.25
N ASN A 160 -11.52 -4.75 18.81
CA ASN A 160 -12.96 -4.83 19.06
C ASN A 160 -13.65 -5.98 18.29
N SER A 161 -13.01 -6.50 17.25
CA SER A 161 -13.51 -7.66 16.48
C SER A 161 -13.14 -9.01 17.10
N LEU A 162 -12.20 -9.06 18.05
CA LEU A 162 -11.73 -10.29 18.69
C LEU A 162 -12.86 -11.10 19.35
N ASP A 163 -13.87 -10.43 19.90
CA ASP A 163 -15.01 -11.12 20.51
C ASP A 163 -15.86 -11.90 19.50
N LYS A 164 -15.78 -11.54 18.22
CA LYS A 164 -16.49 -12.24 17.14
C LYS A 164 -15.72 -13.46 16.64
N MET A 165 -14.44 -13.58 16.97
CA MET A 165 -13.56 -14.67 16.54
C MET A 165 -13.66 -15.86 17.50
N LYS A 166 -14.79 -16.58 17.45
CA LYS A 166 -15.08 -17.71 18.34
C LYS A 166 -14.15 -18.91 18.16
N GLU A 167 -13.50 -19.02 17.01
CA GLU A 167 -12.49 -20.03 16.71
C GLU A 167 -11.20 -19.83 17.53
N LEU A 168 -11.01 -18.65 18.15
CA LEU A 168 -9.86 -18.37 19.00
C LEU A 168 -10.18 -18.64 20.47
N SER A 169 -9.22 -19.25 21.17
CA SER A 169 -9.32 -19.43 22.61
C SER A 169 -9.38 -18.08 23.35
N ALA A 170 -9.95 -18.08 24.57
CA ALA A 170 -9.97 -16.88 25.40
C ALA A 170 -8.54 -16.37 25.70
N ALA A 171 -7.62 -17.28 26.01
CA ALA A 171 -6.21 -16.95 26.28
C ALA A 171 -5.53 -16.24 25.09
N VAL A 172 -5.74 -16.72 23.86
CA VAL A 172 -5.19 -16.07 22.65
C VAL A 172 -5.79 -14.68 22.46
N ARG A 173 -7.11 -14.54 22.60
CA ARG A 173 -7.78 -13.24 22.47
C ARG A 173 -7.28 -12.24 23.52
N ASP A 174 -7.11 -12.67 24.76
CA ASP A 174 -6.62 -11.81 25.84
C ASP A 174 -5.15 -11.44 25.68
N TYR A 175 -4.32 -12.37 25.21
CA TYR A 175 -2.93 -12.07 24.88
C TYR A 175 -2.84 -11.03 23.76
N VAL A 176 -3.63 -11.19 22.70
CA VAL A 176 -3.67 -10.22 21.59
C VAL A 176 -4.09 -8.84 22.08
N ARG A 177 -5.13 -8.75 22.92
CA ARG A 177 -5.56 -7.45 23.49
C ARG A 177 -4.45 -6.73 24.25
N GLN A 178 -3.69 -7.48 25.06
CA GLN A 178 -2.64 -6.94 25.91
C GLN A 178 -1.38 -6.56 25.13
N ASN A 179 -1.08 -7.26 24.03
CA ASN A 179 0.20 -7.13 23.32
C ASN A 179 0.07 -6.48 21.94
N ALA A 180 -1.15 -6.21 21.45
CA ALA A 180 -1.39 -5.67 20.11
C ALA A 180 -0.61 -4.39 19.82
N GLU A 181 -0.70 -3.41 20.73
CA GLU A 181 -0.08 -2.10 20.55
C GLU A 181 1.44 -2.19 20.55
N LYS A 182 2.02 -2.93 21.51
CA LYS A 182 3.47 -3.17 21.57
C LYS A 182 3.98 -3.89 20.31
N SER A 183 3.21 -4.86 19.81
CA SER A 183 3.57 -5.61 18.60
C SER A 183 3.48 -4.72 17.35
N PHE A 184 2.52 -3.81 17.32
CA PHE A 184 2.37 -2.82 16.25
C PHE A 184 3.54 -1.86 16.22
N ASP A 185 3.88 -1.26 17.38
CA ASP A 185 4.98 -0.29 17.49
C ASP A 185 6.32 -0.93 17.07
N ARG A 186 6.49 -2.22 17.39
CA ARG A 186 7.66 -2.98 16.93
C ARG A 186 7.66 -3.17 15.42
N LEU A 187 6.52 -3.53 14.82
CA LEU A 187 6.42 -3.68 13.36
C LEU A 187 6.71 -2.37 12.64
N GLU A 188 6.11 -1.27 13.08
CA GLU A 188 6.36 0.07 12.52
C GLU A 188 7.86 0.39 12.53
N ALA A 189 8.53 0.22 13.67
CA ALA A 189 9.97 0.45 13.79
C ALA A 189 10.83 -0.51 12.93
N GLU A 190 10.35 -1.71 12.62
CA GLU A 190 11.00 -2.65 11.70
C GLU A 190 10.81 -2.23 10.23
N GLU A 191 9.61 -1.77 9.85
CA GLU A 191 9.29 -1.30 8.50
C GLU A 191 10.00 0.01 8.17
N GLU A 192 10.10 0.95 9.11
CA GLU A 192 10.87 2.19 8.96
C GLU A 192 12.35 1.91 8.67
N LYS A 193 12.94 0.91 9.34
CA LYS A 193 14.34 0.51 9.11
C LYS A 193 14.58 -0.16 7.77
N ARG A 194 13.55 -0.83 7.21
CA ARG A 194 13.63 -1.49 5.91
C ARG A 194 13.40 -0.54 4.74
N GLY A 195 12.73 0.59 4.99
CA GLY A 195 12.45 1.64 4.01
C GLY A 195 13.55 2.69 3.85
N GLN A 196 14.62 2.63 4.66
CA GLN A 196 15.85 3.45 4.56
C GLN A 196 16.94 2.69 3.81
#